data_AF-A0A182ESN5-F1
#
_entry.id   AF-A0A182ESN5-F1
#
_cell.length_a   1.000
_cell.length_b   1.000
_cell.length_c   1.000
_cell.angle_alpha   90.00
_cell.angle_beta   90.00
_cell.angle_gamma   90.00
#
_symmetry.space_group_name_H-M   'P 1'
#
loop_
_entity.id
_entity.type
_entity.pdbx_description
1 polymer ?
#
loop_
_entity_poly.entity_id
_entity_poly.type
_entity_poly.pdbx_seq_one_letter_code
_entity_poly.pdbx_strand_id
1 'polypeptide(L)'
;MISQENGYYQWVPFIFALQAVFFYLPVILWRTLYSSLGIKVGTICDTCNIRSNMIARDRLKNLEKVASFLTYEREIHSSLDDRRHRHLSSGRFLISAYLFMKFCYALNAVVQFWIIKKFLGVESIWWGAQVFTDLIHGLEWPQTGNFPRVTLCDFT
;
A
#
# COMPACT_ATOMS: atom_id res chain seq x y z
N MET A 1 2.38 -34.92 17.72
CA MET A 1 2.95 -34.02 18.73
C MET A 1 4.01 -33.21 18.01
N ILE A 2 3.64 -32.05 17.47
CA ILE A 2 4.48 -31.27 16.56
C ILE A 2 5.29 -30.30 17.42
N SER A 3 6.58 -30.58 17.54
CA SER A 3 7.57 -29.69 18.14
C SER A 3 7.74 -28.49 17.21
N GLN A 4 6.85 -27.50 17.35
CA GLN A 4 7.03 -26.21 16.71
C GLN A 4 7.96 -25.42 17.62
N GLU A 5 9.25 -25.36 17.27
CA GLU A 5 10.22 -24.46 17.90
C GLU A 5 9.68 -23.02 17.78
N ASN A 6 9.03 -22.54 18.83
CA ASN A 6 8.32 -21.27 18.85
C ASN A 6 9.28 -20.09 19.00
N GLY A 7 10.22 -19.95 18.05
CA GLY A 7 11.00 -18.72 17.88
C GLY A 7 10.21 -17.62 17.18
N TYR A 8 9.15 -17.94 16.43
CA TYR A 8 8.48 -16.94 15.59
C TYR A 8 7.88 -15.78 16.40
N TYR A 9 7.32 -16.02 17.59
CA TYR A 9 6.79 -14.95 18.46
C TYR A 9 7.83 -13.89 18.83
N GLN A 10 9.12 -14.26 18.92
CA GLN A 10 10.20 -13.30 19.17
C GLN A 10 10.47 -12.41 17.95
N TRP A 11 10.29 -12.95 16.74
CA TRP A 11 10.54 -12.24 15.48
C TRP A 11 9.36 -11.40 15.00
N VAL A 12 8.13 -11.70 15.42
CA VAL A 12 6.91 -10.92 15.11
C VAL A 12 7.12 -9.40 15.22
N PRO A 13 7.55 -8.84 16.38
CA PRO A 13 7.68 -7.39 16.53
C PRO A 13 8.73 -6.79 15.60
N PHE A 14 9.84 -7.49 15.34
CA PHE A 14 10.89 -7.03 14.44
C PHE A 14 10.43 -7.03 12.98
N ILE A 15 9.73 -8.08 12.56
CA ILE A 15 9.13 -8.15 11.23
C ILE A 15 8.12 -7.02 11.06
N PHE A 16 7.20 -6.82 12.00
CA PHE A 16 6.21 -5.73 11.91
C PHE A 16 6.84 -4.33 11.89
N ALA A 17 7.89 -4.10 12.66
CA ALA A 17 8.65 -2.84 12.59
C ALA A 17 9.27 -2.65 11.21
N LEU A 18 9.87 -3.70 10.64
CA LEU A 18 10.43 -3.67 9.29
C LEU A 18 9.35 -3.46 8.22
N GLN A 19 8.19 -4.11 8.35
CA GLN A 19 7.04 -3.92 7.46
C GLN A 19 6.55 -2.47 7.49
N ALA A 20 6.49 -1.85 8.66
CA ALA A 20 6.12 -0.43 8.80
C ALA A 20 7.12 0.49 8.08
N VAL A 21 8.42 0.21 8.19
CA VAL A 21 9.46 0.94 7.44
C VAL A 21 9.28 0.75 5.93
N PHE A 22 9.03 -0.47 5.47
CA PHE A 22 8.79 -0.77 4.06
C PHE A 22 7.53 -0.09 3.50
N PHE A 23 6.48 0.09 4.31
CA PHE A 23 5.29 0.87 3.93
C PHE A 23 5.59 2.37 3.72
N TYR A 24 6.68 2.87 4.31
CA TYR A 24 7.12 4.25 4.14
C TYR A 24 8.03 4.47 2.92
N LEU A 25 8.65 3.41 2.38
CA LEU A 25 9.53 3.51 1.20
C LEU A 25 8.89 4.15 -0.05
N PRO A 26 7.63 3.82 -0.43
CA PRO A 26 7.01 4.45 -1.60
C PRO A 26 6.92 5.97 -1.43
N VAL A 27 6.69 6.46 -0.21
CA VAL A 27 6.66 7.90 0.11
C VAL A 27 8.03 8.53 -0.14
N ILE A 28 9.10 7.88 0.31
CA ILE A 28 10.47 8.38 0.16
C ILE A 28 10.87 8.38 -1.31
N LEU A 29 10.68 7.26 -2.02
CA LEU A 29 10.99 7.13 -3.45
C LEU A 29 10.27 8.18 -4.28
N TRP A 30 9.01 8.45 -3.96
CA TRP A 30 8.29 9.56 -4.57
C TRP A 30 8.99 10.89 -4.28
N ARG A 31 9.20 11.24 -3.01
CA ARG A 31 9.84 12.52 -2.65
C ARG A 31 11.19 12.73 -3.33
N THR A 32 12.02 11.70 -3.46
CA THR A 32 13.33 11.81 -4.13
C THR A 32 13.20 11.97 -5.64
N LEU A 33 12.33 11.19 -6.30
CA LEU A 33 12.08 11.31 -7.74
C LEU A 33 11.58 12.71 -8.13
N TYR A 34 10.69 13.32 -7.33
CA TYR A 34 10.20 14.68 -7.60
C TYR A 34 11.20 15.76 -7.27
N SER A 35 11.98 15.60 -6.20
CA SER A 35 13.06 16.53 -5.87
C SER A 35 14.06 16.63 -7.02
N SER A 36 14.33 15.51 -7.70
CA SER A 36 15.24 15.46 -8.86
C SER A 36 14.64 16.05 -10.14
N LEU A 37 13.31 16.18 -10.25
CA LEU A 37 12.63 16.67 -11.46
C LEU A 37 12.47 18.20 -11.51
N GLY A 38 12.78 18.94 -10.44
CA GLY A 38 13.08 20.39 -10.43
C GLY A 38 11.99 21.39 -10.90
N ILE A 39 10.86 20.94 -11.44
CA ILE A 39 9.87 21.81 -12.10
C ILE A 39 8.65 21.97 -11.19
N LYS A 40 8.28 23.22 -10.84
CA LYS A 40 6.97 23.78 -10.39
C LYS A 40 5.79 22.80 -10.10
N VAL A 41 6.02 21.73 -9.35
CA VAL A 41 5.03 20.68 -9.00
C VAL A 41 4.60 20.82 -7.53
N GLY A 42 4.97 21.90 -6.84
CA GLY A 42 4.60 22.17 -5.44
C GLY A 42 3.08 22.20 -5.20
N THR A 43 2.31 22.81 -6.10
CA THR A 43 0.84 22.89 -6.00
C THR A 43 0.17 21.52 -6.21
N ILE A 44 0.74 20.67 -7.05
CA ILE A 44 0.31 19.27 -7.23
C ILE A 44 0.75 18.44 -6.02
N CYS A 45 1.93 18.73 -5.44
CA CYS A 45 2.47 18.08 -4.24
C CYS A 45 1.55 18.27 -3.03
N ASP A 46 1.00 19.46 -2.81
CA ASP A 46 -0.01 19.69 -1.75
C ASP A 46 -1.31 18.94 -1.99
N THR A 47 -1.62 18.70 -3.26
CA THR A 47 -2.80 17.94 -3.69
C THR A 47 -2.58 16.41 -3.61
N CYS A 48 -1.33 15.97 -3.71
CA CYS A 48 -0.93 14.56 -3.72
C CYS A 48 -0.35 14.08 -2.38
N ASN A 49 -0.17 14.98 -1.40
CA ASN A 49 0.35 14.64 -0.08
C ASN A 49 -0.60 13.65 0.60
N ILE A 50 -0.15 12.40 0.75
CA ILE A 50 -0.92 11.31 1.35
C ILE A 50 -1.40 11.62 2.78
N ARG A 51 -0.71 12.51 3.50
CA ARG A 51 -1.15 12.95 4.83
C ARG A 51 -2.51 13.66 4.80
N SER A 52 -2.83 14.37 3.71
CA SER A 52 -4.16 14.95 3.50
C SER A 52 -5.13 13.90 2.93
N ASN A 53 -4.69 12.98 2.08
CA ASN A 53 -5.56 11.96 1.46
C ASN A 53 -6.03 10.84 2.42
N MET A 54 -5.49 10.72 3.64
CA MET A 54 -6.02 9.81 4.66
C MET A 54 -7.32 10.31 5.29
N ILE A 55 -7.58 11.62 5.26
CA ILE A 55 -8.80 12.22 5.79
C ILE A 55 -9.81 12.35 4.65
N ALA A 56 -11.01 11.77 4.80
CA ALA A 56 -12.03 11.74 3.75
C ALA A 56 -12.36 13.12 3.16
N ARG A 57 -12.37 14.18 3.98
CA ARG A 57 -12.60 15.57 3.54
C ARG A 57 -11.49 16.10 2.62
N ASP A 58 -10.25 15.79 2.94
CA ASP A 58 -9.09 16.29 2.18
C ASP A 58 -8.85 15.45 0.92
N ARG A 59 -9.18 14.15 0.96
CA ARG A 59 -9.29 13.31 -0.25
C ARG A 59 -10.21 13.93 -1.30
N LEU A 60 -11.39 14.42 -0.90
CA LEU A 60 -12.37 15.00 -1.83
C LEU A 60 -11.80 16.24 -2.53
N LYS A 61 -11.19 17.15 -1.75
CA LYS A 61 -10.52 18.36 -2.29
C LYS A 61 -9.39 18.01 -3.25
N ASN A 62 -8.61 16.97 -2.94
CA ASN A 62 -7.54 16.51 -3.82
C ASN A 62 -8.07 15.93 -5.13
N LEU A 63 -9.17 15.19 -5.05
CA LEU A 63 -9.83 14.58 -6.21
C LEU A 63 -10.49 15.64 -7.10
N GLU A 64 -11.10 16.67 -6.51
CA GLU A 64 -11.65 17.83 -7.21
C GLU A 64 -10.55 18.60 -7.97
N LYS A 65 -9.39 18.85 -7.34
CA LYS A 65 -8.26 19.48 -8.03
C LYS A 65 -7.76 18.63 -9.20
N VAL A 66 -7.63 17.32 -9.04
CA VAL A 66 -7.26 16.42 -10.15
C VAL A 66 -8.30 16.46 -11.26
N ALA A 67 -9.60 16.47 -10.91
CA ALA A 67 -10.68 16.60 -11.88
C ALA A 67 -10.63 17.93 -12.65
N SER A 68 -10.34 19.04 -11.97
CA SER A 68 -10.17 20.35 -12.61
C SER A 68 -8.98 20.39 -13.57
N PHE A 69 -7.89 19.67 -13.27
CA PHE A 69 -6.75 19.54 -14.19
C PHE A 69 -7.12 18.69 -15.42
N LEU A 70 -7.92 17.63 -15.24
CA LEU A 70 -8.40 16.79 -16.34
C LEU A 70 -9.36 17.54 -17.28
N THR A 71 -10.26 18.36 -16.74
CA THR A 71 -11.17 19.17 -17.56
C THR A 71 -10.43 20.27 -18.33
N TYR A 72 -9.44 20.90 -17.69
CA TYR A 72 -8.59 21.90 -18.33
C TYR A 72 -7.82 21.32 -19.53
N GLU A 73 -7.23 20.13 -19.38
CA GLU A 73 -6.55 19.44 -20.49
C GLU A 73 -7.52 19.04 -21.61
N ARG A 74 -8.75 18.60 -21.26
CA ARG A 74 -9.76 18.19 -22.25
C ARG A 74 -10.24 19.34 -23.14
N GLU A 75 -10.39 20.53 -22.57
CA GLU A 75 -10.85 21.74 -23.27
C GLU A 75 -9.77 22.33 -24.19
N ILE A 76 -8.50 22.25 -23.79
CA ILE A 76 -7.36 22.56 -24.67
C ILE A 76 -7.26 21.56 -25.83
N HIS A 77 -7.56 20.28 -25.58
CA HIS A 77 -7.47 19.25 -26.62
C HIS A 77 -8.53 19.39 -27.71
N SER A 78 -9.71 19.97 -27.40
CA SER A 78 -10.75 20.27 -28.40
C SER A 78 -10.48 21.51 -29.25
N SER A 79 -9.56 22.39 -28.85
CA SER A 79 -9.25 23.64 -29.55
C SER A 79 -7.95 23.62 -30.37
N LEU A 80 -7.14 22.55 -30.27
CA LEU A 80 -5.81 22.45 -30.88
C LEU A 80 -5.66 21.25 -31.84
N ASP A 81 -6.70 20.93 -32.61
CA ASP A 81 -6.75 19.79 -33.55
C ASP A 81 -5.86 19.92 -34.82
N ASP A 82 -4.86 20.81 -34.91
CA ASP A 82 -4.10 20.89 -36.18
C ASP A 82 -2.60 21.25 -36.15
N ARG A 83 -1.87 21.35 -35.01
CA ARG A 83 -0.41 21.65 -35.21
C ARG A 83 0.67 21.37 -34.19
N ARG A 84 0.45 20.80 -33.00
CA ARG A 84 1.57 20.80 -32.03
C ARG A 84 1.63 19.62 -31.09
N HIS A 85 1.92 18.46 -31.69
CA HIS A 85 2.24 17.18 -31.06
C HIS A 85 3.45 17.15 -30.08
N ARG A 86 3.96 18.29 -29.59
CA ARG A 86 5.20 18.34 -28.79
C ARG A 86 5.12 19.01 -27.41
N HIS A 87 3.96 19.52 -26.98
CA HIS A 87 3.82 20.11 -25.65
C HIS A 87 2.81 19.40 -24.72
N LEU A 88 2.22 18.29 -25.19
CA LEU A 88 1.21 17.48 -24.49
C LEU A 88 1.81 16.36 -23.59
N SER A 89 3.14 16.32 -23.46
CA SER A 89 3.83 15.30 -22.66
C SER A 89 3.70 15.55 -21.15
N SER A 90 3.66 16.81 -20.73
CA SER A 90 3.77 17.18 -19.30
C SER A 90 2.54 16.79 -18.48
N GLY A 91 1.32 17.01 -18.98
CA GLY A 91 0.08 16.67 -18.28
C GLY A 91 -0.18 15.16 -18.17
N ARG A 92 0.04 14.41 -19.27
CA ARG A 92 -0.07 12.93 -19.29
C ARG A 92 0.96 12.26 -18.38
N PHE A 93 2.17 12.82 -18.31
CA PHE A 93 3.21 12.33 -17.42
C PHE A 93 2.82 12.45 -15.93
N LEU A 94 2.22 13.57 -15.53
CA LEU A 94 1.75 13.79 -14.15
C LEU A 94 0.65 12.81 -13.74
N ILE A 95 -0.34 12.60 -14.61
CA ILE A 95 -1.43 11.64 -14.38
C ILE A 95 -0.88 10.21 -14.31
N SER A 96 -0.01 9.84 -15.25
CA SER A 96 0.65 8.53 -15.28
C SER A 96 1.47 8.29 -14.01
N ALA A 97 2.24 9.28 -13.57
CA ALA A 97 3.05 9.16 -12.37
C ALA A 97 2.18 9.03 -11.09
N TYR A 98 1.05 9.74 -11.01
CA TYR A 98 0.11 9.59 -9.90
C TYR A 98 -0.50 8.18 -9.83
N LEU A 99 -0.93 7.64 -10.97
CA LEU A 99 -1.43 6.27 -11.06
C LEU A 99 -0.34 5.25 -10.74
N PHE A 100 0.88 5.47 -11.22
CA PHE A 100 2.05 4.64 -10.92
C PHE A 100 2.31 4.58 -9.41
N MET A 101 2.19 5.69 -8.69
CA MET A 101 2.31 5.68 -7.23
C MET A 101 1.26 4.86 -6.55
N LYS A 102 0.00 5.06 -6.93
CA LYS A 102 -1.11 4.29 -6.37
C LYS A 102 -0.88 2.80 -6.60
N PHE A 103 -0.36 2.44 -7.78
CA PHE A 103 0.04 1.07 -8.09
C PHE A 103 1.20 0.59 -7.20
N CYS A 104 2.26 1.37 -7.01
CA CYS A 104 3.37 1.01 -6.11
C CYS A 104 2.90 0.81 -4.66
N TYR A 105 1.96 1.61 -4.16
CA TYR A 105 1.36 1.41 -2.83
C TYR A 105 0.54 0.12 -2.76
N ALA A 106 -0.29 -0.15 -3.78
CA ALA A 106 -1.08 -1.38 -3.84
C ALA A 106 -0.17 -2.61 -3.89
N LEU A 107 0.89 -2.57 -4.71
CA LEU A 107 1.89 -3.63 -4.79
C LEU A 107 2.61 -3.81 -3.45
N ASN A 108 3.00 -2.72 -2.77
CA ASN A 108 3.61 -2.78 -1.45
C ASN A 108 2.68 -3.49 -0.46
N ALA A 109 1.39 -3.13 -0.42
CA ALA A 109 0.41 -3.79 0.45
C ALA A 109 0.29 -5.31 0.16
N VAL A 110 0.27 -5.71 -1.11
CA VAL A 110 0.22 -7.13 -1.51
C VAL A 110 1.49 -7.87 -1.07
N VAL A 111 2.67 -7.27 -1.26
CA VAL A 111 3.94 -7.85 -0.81
C VAL A 111 3.97 -8.01 0.72
N GLN A 112 3.49 -7.02 1.46
CA GLN A 112 3.41 -7.08 2.93
C GLN A 112 2.48 -8.18 3.41
N PHE A 113 1.33 -8.34 2.76
CA PHE A 113 0.42 -9.44 3.04
C PHE A 113 1.07 -10.80 2.74
N TRP A 114 1.82 -10.90 1.65
CA TRP A 114 2.54 -12.12 1.28
C TRP A 114 3.66 -12.46 2.29
N ILE A 115 4.37 -11.46 2.81
CA ILE A 115 5.36 -11.65 3.89
C ILE A 115 4.70 -12.25 5.14
N ILE A 116 3.55 -11.72 5.55
CA ILE A 116 2.80 -12.26 6.72
C ILE A 116 2.33 -13.69 6.45
N LYS A 117 1.81 -13.98 5.25
CA LYS A 117 1.43 -15.34 4.85
C LYS A 117 2.60 -16.31 5.00
N LYS A 118 3.76 -15.94 4.44
CA LYS A 118 4.97 -16.76 4.50
C LYS A 118 5.47 -16.93 5.93
N PHE A 119 5.41 -15.87 6.74
CA PHE A 119 5.83 -15.89 8.14
C PHE A 119 4.95 -16.79 9.01
N LEU A 120 3.65 -16.82 8.76
CA LEU A 120 2.73 -17.73 9.43
C LEU A 120 2.82 -19.19 8.95
N GLY A 121 3.53 -19.45 7.84
CA GLY A 121 3.70 -20.80 7.30
C GLY A 121 2.42 -21.43 6.75
N VAL A 122 1.43 -20.61 6.37
CA VAL A 122 0.14 -21.12 5.89
C VAL A 122 0.09 -21.17 4.36
N GLU A 123 -0.31 -22.33 3.84
CA GLU A 123 -0.41 -22.62 2.40
C GLU A 123 -1.53 -21.78 1.71
N SER A 124 -2.64 -21.53 2.41
CA SER A 124 -3.86 -20.92 1.85
C SER A 124 -3.84 -19.39 1.88
N ILE A 125 -4.17 -18.74 0.75
CA ILE A 125 -4.37 -17.27 0.68
C ILE A 125 -5.63 -16.82 1.44
N TRP A 126 -6.62 -17.70 1.54
CA TRP A 126 -7.88 -17.49 2.25
C TRP A 126 -7.82 -17.79 3.74
N TRP A 127 -6.64 -18.12 4.28
CA TRP A 127 -6.45 -18.45 5.69
C TRP A 127 -7.03 -17.39 6.62
N GLY A 128 -6.84 -16.10 6.33
CA GLY A 128 -7.37 -15.02 7.17
C GLY A 128 -8.90 -15.02 7.26
N ALA A 129 -9.59 -15.35 6.16
CA ALA A 129 -11.04 -15.48 6.13
C ALA A 129 -11.49 -16.73 6.91
N GLN A 130 -10.78 -17.86 6.75
CA GLN A 130 -11.05 -19.09 7.49
C GLN A 130 -10.90 -18.89 9.00
N VAL A 131 -9.80 -18.26 9.44
CA VAL A 131 -9.60 -17.93 10.86
C VAL A 131 -10.68 -17.00 11.39
N PHE A 132 -11.10 -16.00 10.60
CA PHE A 132 -12.17 -15.10 11.02
C PHE A 132 -13.53 -15.83 11.16
N THR A 133 -13.86 -16.70 10.21
CA THR A 133 -15.06 -17.53 10.30
C THR A 133 -14.98 -18.48 11.48
N ASP A 134 -13.85 -19.14 11.72
CA ASP A 134 -13.66 -20.06 12.85
C ASP A 134 -13.82 -19.33 14.19
N LEU A 135 -13.31 -18.10 14.28
CA LEU A 135 -13.42 -17.27 15.47
C LEU A 135 -14.87 -16.82 15.75
N ILE A 136 -15.65 -16.52 14.70
CA ILE A 136 -17.09 -16.19 14.82
C ILE A 136 -17.88 -17.41 15.28
N HIS A 137 -17.54 -18.61 14.79
CA HIS A 137 -18.20 -19.85 15.18
C HIS A 137 -17.71 -20.41 16.53
N GLY A 138 -16.77 -19.73 17.20
CA GLY A 138 -16.25 -20.13 18.51
C GLY A 138 -15.32 -21.36 18.46
N LEU A 139 -14.78 -21.69 17.29
CA LEU A 139 -13.81 -22.78 17.15
C LEU A 139 -12.45 -22.33 17.69
N GLU A 140 -11.98 -23.03 18.72
CA GLU A 140 -10.73 -22.66 19.40
C GLU A 140 -9.49 -23.34 18.78
N TRP A 141 -8.33 -22.80 19.16
CA TRP A 141 -6.98 -23.27 18.81
C TRP A 141 -6.69 -24.78 18.99
N PRO A 142 -7.33 -25.56 19.91
CA PRO A 142 -7.08 -26.99 20.01
C PRO A 142 -7.56 -27.77 18.79
N GLN A 143 -8.57 -27.25 18.07
CA GLN A 143 -9.16 -27.92 16.90
C GLN A 143 -8.59 -27.37 15.58
N THR A 144 -8.26 -26.08 15.55
CA THR A 144 -7.74 -25.43 14.33
C THR A 144 -6.22 -25.51 14.22
N GLY A 145 -5.50 -25.76 15.32
CA GLY A 145 -4.03 -25.74 15.36
C GLY A 145 -3.41 -24.35 15.16
N ASN A 146 -4.25 -23.32 14.96
CA ASN A 146 -3.82 -21.94 14.77
C ASN A 146 -3.64 -21.25 16.14
N PHE A 147 -2.51 -20.58 16.33
CA PHE A 147 -2.18 -19.79 17.53
C PHE A 147 -2.30 -20.56 18.86
N PRO A 148 -1.40 -21.51 19.13
CA PRO A 148 -1.42 -22.27 20.38
C PRO A 148 -1.15 -21.37 21.59
N ARG A 149 -2.05 -21.41 22.59
CA ARG A 149 -1.95 -20.62 23.83
C ARG A 149 -1.10 -21.30 24.90
N VAL A 150 -0.80 -22.59 24.72
CA VAL A 150 0.14 -23.33 25.56
C VAL A 150 1.24 -23.91 24.68
N THR A 151 2.47 -23.83 25.16
CA THR A 151 3.65 -24.42 24.54
C THR A 151 4.30 -25.33 25.56
N LEU A 152 4.67 -26.53 25.14
CA LEU A 152 5.46 -27.43 25.98
C LEU A 152 6.91 -26.94 25.96
N CYS A 153 7.49 -26.73 27.13
CA CYS A 153 8.91 -26.45 27.28
C CYS A 153 9.63 -27.76 27.59
N ASP A 154 10.68 -28.08 26.83
CA ASP A 154 11.60 -29.14 27.22
C ASP A 154 12.51 -28.61 28.33
N PHE A 155 12.48 -29.27 29.49
CA PHE A 155 13.39 -28.99 30.60
C PHE A 155 14.69 -29.73 30.35
N THR A 156 15.76 -28.99 30.04
CA THR A 156 17.14 -29.48 30.12
C THR A 156 17.76 -28.99 31.42
#